data_AF-A0A087TBZ8-F1
#
_entry.id   AF-A0A087TBZ8-F1
#
_cell.length_a   1.000
_cell.length_b   1.000
_cell.length_c   1.000
_cell.angle_alpha   90.00
_cell.angle_beta   90.00
_cell.angle_gamma   90.00
#
_symmetry.space_group_name_H-M   'P 1'
#
loop_
_entity.id
_entity.type
_entity.pdbx_description
1 polymer ?
#
loop_
_entity_poly.entity_id
_entity_poly.type
_entity_poly.pdbx_seq_one_letter_code
_entity_poly.pdbx_strand_id
1 'polypeptide(L)'
;MLADPTFAQFSQEIGLASLGAADVDIEKFATLYWFTVEFGLCKEDGKTRAYGAGLLSSYGELQHALSDKPEHRVFDPEKAAVQPYQDEDYQPVYYVAETFDDAKEKFRHYVDHHLKKNYEVRYDPFTQSIQLLDSTEKLQWFSDCLRCEMVRLSTAIKKLTAQ
;
A
#
# COMPACT_ATOMS: atom_id res chain seq x y z
N MET A 1 -7.99 -7.94 -7.67
CA MET A 1 -7.35 -6.92 -6.82
C MET A 1 -6.82 -5.72 -7.60
N LEU A 2 -5.89 -5.87 -8.55
CA LEU A 2 -5.31 -4.71 -9.28
C LEU A 2 -6.28 -3.89 -10.16
N ALA A 3 -7.52 -4.35 -10.34
CA ALA A 3 -8.59 -3.56 -10.97
C ALA A 3 -9.26 -2.57 -10.00
N ASP A 4 -9.04 -2.71 -8.69
CA ASP A 4 -9.48 -1.76 -7.67
C ASP A 4 -8.45 -0.61 -7.55
N PRO A 5 -8.86 0.67 -7.68
CA PRO A 5 -7.93 1.80 -7.64
C PRO A 5 -7.18 1.94 -6.32
N THR A 6 -7.84 1.70 -5.19
CA THR A 6 -7.21 1.86 -3.86
C THR A 6 -6.16 0.78 -3.64
N PHE A 7 -6.46 -0.46 -4.02
CA PHE A 7 -5.51 -1.55 -3.96
C PHE A 7 -4.33 -1.34 -4.92
N ALA A 8 -4.60 -0.91 -6.16
CA ALA A 8 -3.54 -0.60 -7.12
C ALA A 8 -2.59 0.48 -6.61
N GLN A 9 -3.14 1.52 -5.97
CA GLN A 9 -2.33 2.56 -5.32
C GLN A 9 -1.51 1.97 -4.17
N PHE A 10 -2.11 1.14 -3.30
CA PHE A 10 -1.38 0.48 -2.21
C PHE A 10 -0.19 -0.35 -2.74
N SER A 11 -0.39 -1.17 -3.77
CA SER A 11 0.70 -1.93 -4.40
C SER A 11 1.79 -1.01 -4.98
N GLN A 12 1.41 0.12 -5.57
CA GLN A 12 2.35 1.11 -6.08
C GLN A 12 3.17 1.76 -4.97
N GLU A 13 2.57 2.10 -3.83
CA GLU A 13 3.25 2.73 -2.69
C GLU A 13 4.39 1.85 -2.16
N ILE A 14 4.18 0.52 -2.08
CA ILE A 14 5.23 -0.43 -1.71
C ILE A 14 6.41 -0.36 -2.69
N GLY A 15 6.11 -0.35 -4.00
CA GLY A 15 7.15 -0.26 -5.03
C GLY A 15 7.87 1.09 -5.06
N LEU A 16 7.18 2.21 -4.80
CA LEU A 16 7.81 3.52 -4.71
C LEU A 16 8.71 3.63 -3.47
N ALA A 17 8.26 3.12 -2.33
CA ALA A 17 9.05 3.10 -1.10
C ALA A 17 10.36 2.31 -1.26
N SER A 18 10.36 1.24 -2.07
CA SER A 18 11.54 0.42 -2.30
C SER A 18 12.63 1.11 -3.15
N LEU A 19 12.31 2.16 -3.91
CA LEU A 19 13.27 2.83 -4.78
C LEU A 19 14.37 3.53 -3.98
N GLY A 20 15.61 3.04 -4.10
CA GLY A 20 16.77 3.58 -3.38
C GLY A 20 16.80 3.24 -1.89
N ALA A 21 15.98 2.30 -1.43
CA ALA A 21 16.05 1.75 -0.07
C ALA A 21 17.25 0.80 0.08
N ALA A 22 17.74 0.63 1.32
CA ALA A 22 18.77 -0.35 1.63
C ALA A 22 18.19 -1.77 1.63
N ASP A 23 19.03 -2.78 1.38
CA ASP A 23 18.60 -4.19 1.30
C ASP A 23 17.80 -4.66 2.52
N VAL A 24 18.19 -4.20 3.72
CA VAL A 24 17.48 -4.50 4.98
C VAL A 24 16.04 -3.97 4.99
N ASP A 25 15.78 -2.84 4.32
CA ASP A 25 14.43 -2.28 4.22
C ASP A 25 13.67 -2.91 3.05
N ILE A 26 14.36 -3.30 1.97
CA ILE A 26 13.77 -4.10 0.88
C ILE A 26 13.21 -5.42 1.42
N GLU A 27 13.95 -6.11 2.29
CA GLU A 27 13.49 -7.36 2.93
C GLU A 27 12.23 -7.14 3.77
N LYS A 28 12.17 -6.03 4.54
CA LYS A 28 10.97 -5.64 5.29
C LYS A 28 9.79 -5.31 4.36
N PHE A 29 10.02 -4.62 3.25
CA PHE A 29 8.96 -4.33 2.27
C PHE A 29 8.47 -5.59 1.56
N ALA A 30 9.35 -6.53 1.25
CA ALA A 30 8.98 -7.84 0.72
C ALA A 30 8.12 -8.62 1.72
N THR A 31 8.48 -8.58 3.00
CA THR A 31 7.69 -9.20 4.08
C THR A 31 6.32 -8.52 4.25
N LEU A 32 6.26 -7.19 4.16
CA LEU A 32 4.99 -6.46 4.15
C LEU A 32 4.13 -6.81 2.94
N TYR A 33 4.74 -6.95 1.76
CA TYR A 33 4.05 -7.41 0.55
C TYR A 33 3.50 -8.82 0.73
N TRP A 34 4.26 -9.73 1.34
CA TRP A 34 3.83 -11.10 1.66
C TRP A 34 2.57 -11.10 2.52
N PHE A 35 2.59 -10.39 3.65
CA PHE A 35 1.46 -10.35 4.59
C PHE A 35 0.30 -9.44 4.16
N THR A 36 0.39 -8.82 2.99
CA THR A 36 -0.68 -7.99 2.43
C THR A 36 -1.09 -8.49 1.05
N VAL A 37 -0.33 -8.18 0.01
CA VAL A 37 -0.69 -8.49 -1.38
C VAL A 37 -0.78 -10.00 -1.64
N GLU A 38 0.06 -10.82 -1.01
CA GLU A 38 0.03 -12.29 -1.20
C GLU A 38 -0.94 -13.01 -0.25
N PHE A 39 -0.85 -12.74 1.05
CA PHE A 39 -1.59 -13.47 2.09
C PHE A 39 -2.45 -12.56 2.99
N GLY A 40 -2.81 -11.37 2.53
CA GLY A 40 -3.60 -10.43 3.32
C GLY A 40 -5.08 -10.78 3.40
N LEU A 41 -5.66 -10.46 4.56
CA LEU A 41 -7.09 -10.50 4.84
C LEU A 41 -7.61 -9.08 5.08
N CYS A 42 -8.89 -8.83 4.83
CA CYS A 42 -9.53 -7.56 5.14
C CYS A 42 -10.85 -7.77 5.89
N LYS A 43 -11.34 -6.72 6.54
CA LYS A 43 -12.71 -6.68 7.03
C LYS A 43 -13.63 -6.06 5.98
N GLU A 44 -14.75 -6.71 5.74
CA GLU A 44 -15.83 -6.23 4.90
C GLU A 44 -17.16 -6.58 5.57
N ASP A 45 -18.00 -5.58 5.83
CA ASP A 45 -19.29 -5.74 6.54
C ASP A 45 -19.17 -6.52 7.86
N GLY A 46 -18.11 -6.26 8.61
CA GLY A 46 -17.82 -6.92 9.89
C GLY A 46 -17.35 -8.38 9.78
N LYS A 47 -17.10 -8.88 8.58
CA LYS A 47 -16.60 -10.24 8.32
C LYS A 47 -15.18 -10.18 7.76
N THR A 48 -14.36 -11.16 8.13
CA THR A 48 -13.03 -11.36 7.55
C THR A 48 -13.17 -11.96 6.15
N ARG A 49 -12.50 -11.35 5.17
CA ARG A 49 -12.44 -11.78 3.77
C ARG A 49 -10.98 -11.89 3.34
N ALA A 50 -10.71 -12.77 2.38
CA ALA A 50 -9.39 -12.87 1.76
C ALA A 50 -9.29 -11.93 0.56
N TYR A 51 -8.15 -11.26 0.44
CA TYR A 51 -7.82 -10.49 -0.77
C TYR A 51 -6.44 -10.84 -1.32
N GLY A 52 -5.58 -11.49 -0.52
CA GLY A 52 -4.24 -11.90 -0.95
C GLY A 52 -4.25 -12.83 -2.15
N ALA A 53 -3.33 -12.61 -3.10
CA ALA A 53 -3.24 -13.39 -4.34
C ALA A 53 -2.97 -14.88 -4.09
N GLY A 54 -2.08 -15.22 -3.16
CA GLY A 54 -1.81 -16.60 -2.73
C GLY A 54 -3.06 -17.28 -2.15
N LEU A 55 -3.86 -16.55 -1.37
CA LEU A 55 -5.15 -17.05 -0.86
C LEU A 55 -6.15 -17.29 -1.98
N LEU A 56 -6.35 -16.30 -2.86
CA LEU A 56 -7.38 -16.35 -3.90
C LEU A 56 -7.07 -17.37 -5.01
N SER A 57 -5.82 -17.83 -5.10
CA SER A 57 -5.37 -18.83 -6.07
C SER A 57 -5.21 -20.24 -5.49
N SER A 58 -5.27 -20.40 -4.17
CA SER A 58 -5.10 -21.69 -3.49
C SER A 58 -6.36 -22.08 -2.71
N TYR A 59 -7.04 -23.13 -3.18
CA TYR A 59 -8.28 -23.61 -2.55
C TYR A 59 -8.08 -23.97 -1.07
N GLY A 60 -7.02 -24.72 -0.74
CA GLY A 60 -6.77 -25.19 0.62
C GLY A 60 -6.35 -24.05 1.56
N GLU A 61 -5.47 -23.17 1.09
CA GLU A 61 -4.99 -22.01 1.84
C GLU A 61 -6.15 -21.03 2.12
N LEU A 62 -7.05 -20.81 1.16
CA LEU A 62 -8.22 -19.95 1.35
C LEU A 62 -9.14 -20.47 2.46
N GLN A 63 -9.41 -21.77 2.48
CA GLN A 63 -10.22 -22.39 3.54
C GLN A 63 -9.52 -22.33 4.89
N HIS A 64 -8.20 -22.55 4.93
CA HIS A 64 -7.40 -22.47 6.14
C HIS A 64 -7.37 -21.05 6.70
N ALA A 65 -7.09 -20.05 5.87
CA ALA A 65 -6.98 -18.64 6.24
C ALA A 65 -8.27 -18.05 6.82
N LEU A 66 -9.44 -18.58 6.44
CA LEU A 66 -10.76 -18.14 6.94
C LEU A 66 -11.32 -19.05 8.04
N SER A 67 -10.55 -20.03 8.52
CA SER A 67 -10.94 -20.92 9.63
C SER A 67 -10.44 -20.40 10.97
N ASP A 68 -10.80 -21.07 12.07
CA ASP A 68 -10.31 -20.75 13.42
C ASP A 68 -8.93 -21.37 13.73
N LYS A 69 -8.25 -21.97 12.73
CA LYS A 69 -6.95 -22.62 12.91
C LYS A 69 -5.77 -21.63 12.96
N PRO A 70 -5.60 -20.69 12.00
CA PRO A 70 -4.52 -19.72 12.06
C PRO A 70 -4.83 -18.58 13.04
N GLU A 71 -3.81 -17.83 13.40
CA GLU A 71 -3.94 -16.60 14.17
C GLU A 71 -4.24 -15.41 13.24
N HIS A 72 -5.32 -14.68 13.51
CA HIS A 72 -5.63 -13.43 12.83
C HIS A 72 -5.18 -12.23 13.67
N ARG A 73 -4.29 -11.41 13.12
CA ARG A 73 -3.81 -10.17 13.76
C ARG A 73 -4.29 -8.95 12.99
N VAL A 74 -4.52 -7.83 13.67
CA VAL A 74 -4.78 -6.55 12.99
C VAL A 74 -3.51 -6.15 12.23
N PHE A 75 -3.66 -5.69 11.00
CA PHE A 75 -2.53 -5.21 10.19
C PHE A 75 -1.84 -4.02 10.87
N ASP A 76 -0.55 -4.24 11.14
CA ASP A 76 0.39 -3.32 11.76
C ASP A 76 1.74 -3.49 11.05
N PRO A 77 2.19 -2.50 10.25
CA PRO A 77 3.41 -2.63 9.48
C PRO A 77 4.66 -2.92 10.32
N GLU A 78 4.73 -2.39 11.54
CA GLU A 78 5.88 -2.61 12.43
C GLU A 78 6.04 -4.09 12.80
N LYS A 79 4.91 -4.79 12.98
CA LYS A 79 4.89 -6.21 13.33
C LYS A 79 4.97 -7.09 12.10
N ALA A 80 4.26 -6.73 11.03
CA ALA A 80 4.22 -7.50 9.81
C ALA A 80 5.59 -7.51 9.11
N ALA A 81 6.32 -6.40 9.09
CA ALA A 81 7.62 -6.27 8.42
C ALA A 81 8.72 -7.20 8.96
N VAL A 82 8.58 -7.69 10.20
CA VAL A 82 9.56 -8.56 10.87
C VAL A 82 8.98 -9.94 11.22
N GLN A 83 7.76 -10.22 10.76
CA GLN A 83 7.12 -11.51 11.00
C GLN A 83 7.81 -12.57 10.13
N PRO A 84 8.40 -13.63 10.72
CA PRO A 84 8.94 -14.73 9.93
C PRO A 84 7.82 -15.48 9.20
N TYR A 85 8.11 -15.94 8.00
CA TYR A 85 7.23 -16.75 7.17
C TYR A 85 8.02 -17.82 6.41
N GLN A 86 7.29 -18.74 5.80
CA GLN A 86 7.81 -19.81 4.93
C GLN A 86 6.78 -20.08 3.82
N ASP A 87 7.18 -20.76 2.75
CA ASP A 87 6.42 -20.97 1.52
C ASP A 87 6.06 -22.44 1.21
N GLU A 88 6.38 -23.38 2.10
CA GLU A 88 6.11 -24.82 1.98
C GLU A 88 4.72 -25.22 2.52
N ASP A 89 4.35 -24.71 3.70
CA ASP A 89 3.10 -24.99 4.42
C ASP A 89 2.16 -23.77 4.48
N TYR A 90 0.92 -23.98 4.91
CA TYR A 90 -0.03 -22.89 5.11
C TYR A 90 0.41 -21.91 6.20
N GLN A 91 0.09 -20.62 6.01
CA GLN A 91 0.54 -19.62 6.96
C GLN A 91 -0.14 -19.80 8.34
N PRO A 92 0.64 -19.74 9.44
CA PRO A 92 0.10 -19.83 10.79
C PRO A 92 -0.48 -18.49 11.27
N VAL A 93 -0.10 -17.37 10.64
CA VAL A 93 -0.49 -16.01 11.00
C VAL A 93 -0.93 -15.26 9.75
N TYR A 94 -2.07 -14.59 9.82
CA TYR A 94 -2.56 -13.69 8.77
C TYR A 94 -2.84 -12.30 9.37
N TYR A 95 -2.53 -11.26 8.61
CA TYR A 95 -2.84 -9.89 8.99
C TYR A 95 -4.13 -9.42 8.32
N VAL A 96 -5.00 -8.79 9.12
CA VAL A 96 -6.32 -8.29 8.74
C VAL A 96 -6.29 -6.78 8.66
N ALA A 97 -6.44 -6.23 7.45
CA ALA A 97 -6.64 -4.81 7.22
C ALA A 97 -8.09 -4.40 7.55
N GLU A 98 -8.27 -3.28 8.24
CA GLU A 98 -9.63 -2.73 8.48
C GLU A 98 -10.23 -2.20 7.18
N THR A 99 -9.44 -1.45 6.40
CA THR A 99 -9.74 -1.02 5.03
C THR A 99 -8.42 -0.92 4.25
N PHE A 100 -8.48 -0.86 2.91
CA PHE A 100 -7.28 -0.63 2.10
C PHE A 100 -6.69 0.77 2.31
N ASP A 101 -7.53 1.78 2.58
CA ASP A 101 -7.04 3.12 2.91
C ASP A 101 -6.31 3.16 4.26
N ASP A 102 -6.84 2.48 5.30
CA ASP A 102 -6.14 2.31 6.59
C ASP A 102 -4.80 1.61 6.42
N ALA A 103 -4.75 0.52 5.63
CA ALA A 103 -3.51 -0.19 5.36
C ALA A 103 -2.48 0.70 4.62
N LYS A 104 -2.94 1.49 3.64
CA LYS A 104 -2.11 2.44 2.89
C LYS A 104 -1.56 3.56 3.78
N GLU A 105 -2.39 4.14 4.65
CA GLU A 105 -1.95 5.18 5.59
C GLU A 105 -0.94 4.65 6.60
N LYS A 106 -1.20 3.46 7.19
CA LYS A 106 -0.25 2.80 8.09
C LYS A 106 1.09 2.53 7.40
N PHE A 107 1.06 2.04 6.16
CA PHE A 107 2.28 1.80 5.39
C PHE A 107 3.06 3.08 5.14
N ARG A 108 2.40 4.19 4.75
CA ARG A 108 3.06 5.49 4.56
C ARG A 108 3.74 5.98 5.84
N HIS A 109 3.04 5.92 6.97
CA HIS A 109 3.65 6.30 8.25
C HIS A 109 4.86 5.43 8.60
N TYR A 110 4.78 4.12 8.36
CA TYR A 110 5.92 3.21 8.56
C TYR A 110 7.11 3.62 7.68
N VAL A 111 6.88 3.92 6.40
CA VAL A 111 7.91 4.42 5.49
C VAL A 111 8.53 5.72 6.02
N ASP A 112 7.72 6.70 6.39
CA ASP A 112 8.20 8.00 6.89
C ASP A 112 9.06 7.86 8.16
N HIS A 113 8.76 6.88 9.02
CA HIS A 113 9.50 6.65 10.26
C HIS A 113 10.82 5.90 10.06
N HIS A 114 10.89 4.97 9.10
CA HIS A 114 12.04 4.07 8.93
C HIS A 114 12.95 4.44 7.76
N LEU A 115 12.42 5.02 6.69
CA LEU A 115 13.20 5.45 5.53
C LEU A 115 13.63 6.91 5.66
N LYS A 116 14.91 7.11 6.00
CA LYS A 116 15.54 8.43 5.92
C LYS A 116 16.06 8.69 4.51
N LYS A 117 15.16 9.05 3.59
CA LYS A 117 15.54 9.57 2.27
C LYS A 117 15.69 11.10 2.34
N ASN A 118 16.69 11.63 1.65
CA ASN A 118 16.89 13.08 1.49
C ASN A 118 16.14 13.64 0.26
N TYR A 119 15.31 12.82 -0.37
CA TYR A 119 14.47 13.15 -1.52
C TYR A 119 13.18 12.34 -1.44
N GLU A 120 12.16 12.79 -2.17
CA GLU A 120 10.93 12.03 -2.38
C GLU A 120 10.84 11.53 -3.82
N VAL A 121 10.12 10.44 -4.06
CA VAL A 121 9.87 9.93 -5.41
C VAL A 121 8.41 10.14 -5.79
N ARG A 122 8.18 10.49 -7.06
CA ARG A 122 6.84 10.60 -7.62
C ARG A 122 6.75 9.81 -8.91
N TYR A 123 5.68 9.05 -9.08
CA TYR A 123 5.31 8.49 -10.37
C TYR A 123 4.62 9.53 -11.26
N ASP A 124 5.13 9.71 -12.47
CA ASP A 124 4.46 10.49 -13.51
C ASP A 124 3.68 9.55 -14.45
N PRO A 125 2.32 9.55 -14.39
CA PRO A 125 1.51 8.64 -15.20
C PRO A 125 1.50 9.00 -16.70
N PHE A 126 1.86 10.22 -17.08
CA PHE A 126 1.86 10.64 -18.49
C PHE A 126 3.08 10.12 -19.25
N THR A 127 4.24 10.13 -18.58
CA THR A 127 5.52 9.67 -19.15
C THR A 127 5.91 8.27 -18.66
N GLN A 128 5.15 7.72 -17.71
CA GLN A 128 5.41 6.44 -17.06
C GLN A 128 6.82 6.37 -16.43
N SER A 129 7.25 7.48 -15.83
CA SER A 129 8.59 7.64 -15.28
C SER A 129 8.58 7.96 -13.79
N ILE A 130 9.72 7.74 -13.13
CA ILE A 130 9.95 8.16 -11.74
C ILE A 130 10.64 9.52 -11.74
N GLN A 131 10.03 10.48 -11.07
CA GLN A 131 10.56 11.82 -10.86
C GLN A 131 11.09 11.93 -9.43
N LEU A 132 12.34 12.36 -9.31
CA LEU A 132 12.95 12.71 -8.02
C LEU A 132 12.54 14.12 -7.63
N LEU A 133 12.03 14.28 -6.41
CA LEU A 133 11.77 15.55 -5.75
C LEU A 133 12.94 15.84 -4.80
N ASP A 134 14.06 16.29 -5.38
CA ASP A 134 15.36 16.45 -4.73
C ASP A 134 15.90 17.89 -4.80
N SER A 135 15.17 18.82 -5.45
CA SER A 135 15.57 20.21 -5.62
C SER A 135 14.39 21.18 -5.45
N THR A 136 14.69 22.41 -5.05
CA THR A 136 13.69 23.48 -4.89
C THR A 136 12.97 23.78 -6.21
N GLU A 137 13.69 23.74 -7.33
CA GLU A 137 13.11 23.94 -8.67
C GLU A 137 12.06 22.87 -9.01
N LYS A 138 12.38 21.59 -8.76
CA LYS A 138 11.44 20.48 -9.02
C LYS A 138 10.24 20.52 -8.08
N LEU A 139 10.47 20.86 -6.80
CA LEU A 139 9.40 21.04 -5.81
C LEU A 139 8.47 22.20 -6.19
N GLN A 140 9.03 23.34 -6.60
CA GLN A 140 8.25 24.50 -7.04
C GLN A 140 7.42 24.17 -8.29
N TRP A 141 8.03 23.51 -9.28
CA TRP A 141 7.33 23.05 -10.47
C TRP A 141 6.15 22.13 -10.12
N PHE A 142 6.37 21.16 -9.23
CA PHE A 142 5.30 20.25 -8.82
C PHE A 142 4.18 20.98 -8.03
N SER A 143 4.55 21.93 -7.17
CA SER A 143 3.59 22.80 -6.49
C SER A 143 2.72 23.60 -7.47
N ASP A 144 3.31 24.08 -8.57
CA ASP A 144 2.58 24.79 -9.61
C ASP A 144 1.62 23.87 -10.39
N CYS A 145 2.01 22.61 -10.63
CA CYS A 145 1.11 21.60 -11.19
C CYS A 145 -0.08 21.32 -10.26
N LEU A 146 0.16 21.11 -8.96
CA LEU A 146 -0.92 20.89 -7.98
C LEU A 146 -1.85 22.10 -7.88
N ARG A 147 -1.29 23.32 -7.92
CA ARG A 147 -2.09 24.55 -7.95
C ARG A 147 -3.01 24.60 -9.17
N CYS A 148 -2.55 24.18 -10.34
CA CYS A 148 -3.39 24.10 -11.54
C CYS A 148 -4.58 23.15 -11.35
N GLU A 149 -4.35 21.96 -10.77
CA GLU A 149 -5.43 21.01 -10.48
C GLU A 149 -6.41 21.55 -9.43
N MET A 150 -5.91 22.22 -8.39
CA MET A 150 -6.76 22.88 -7.39
C MET A 150 -7.64 23.99 -7.98
N VAL A 151 -7.13 24.75 -8.95
CA VAL A 151 -7.92 25.76 -9.68
C VAL A 151 -9.02 25.12 -10.51
N ARG A 152 -8.74 23.98 -11.16
CA ARG A 152 -9.76 23.21 -11.91
C ARG A 152 -10.87 22.71 -11.00
N LEU A 153 -10.49 22.11 -9.86
CA LEU A 153 -11.44 21.67 -8.83
C LEU A 153 -12.29 22.83 -8.31
N SER A 154 -11.66 23.94 -7.93
CA SER A 154 -12.34 25.14 -7.44
C SER A 154 -13.34 25.70 -8.46
N THR A 155 -12.98 25.66 -9.75
CA THR A 155 -13.86 26.10 -10.84
C THR A 155 -15.06 25.16 -11.01
N ALA A 156 -14.85 23.85 -10.91
CA ALA A 156 -15.93 22.87 -10.96
C ALA A 156 -16.93 23.04 -9.80
N ILE A 157 -16.43 23.24 -8.58
CA ILE A 157 -17.26 23.50 -7.39
C ILE A 157 -18.12 24.75 -7.60
N LYS A 158 -17.53 25.86 -8.04
CA LYS A 158 -18.29 27.10 -8.32
C LYS A 158 -19.39 26.90 -9.34
N LYS A 159 -19.15 26.12 -10.40
CA LYS A 159 -20.16 25.83 -11.42
C LYS A 159 -21.34 25.02 -10.88
N LEU A 160 -21.08 24.06 -9.99
CA LEU A 160 -22.11 23.19 -9.41
C LEU A 160 -22.87 23.85 -8.26
N THR A 161 -22.26 24.80 -7.55
CA THR A 161 -22.89 25.53 -6.42
C THR A 161 -23.66 26.78 -6.86
N ALA A 162 -23.48 27.24 -8.10
CA ALA A 162 -24.23 28.35 -8.69
C ALA A 162 -25.52 27.92 -9.42
N GLN A 163 -25.82 26.61 -9.44
CA GLN A 163 -27.10 26.03 -9.85
C GLN A 163 -28.02 25.84 -8.64
#